data_AF-A0A7X6MA50-F1
#
_entry.id   AF-A0A7X6MA50-F1
#
_cell.length_a   1.000
_cell.length_b   1.000
_cell.length_c   1.000
_cell.angle_alpha   90.00
_cell.angle_beta   90.00
_cell.angle_gamma   90.00
#
_symmetry.space_group_name_H-M   'P 1'
#
loop_
_entity.id
_entity.type
_entity.pdbx_description
1 polymer ?
#
loop_
_entity_poly.entity_id
_entity_poly.type
_entity_poly.pdbx_seq_one_letter_code
_entity_poly.pdbx_strand_id
1 'polypeptide(L)'
;MSPHARFLSAAAVAAVALASSACSSQSGSEEEFQELLVESGLPGDELRITAPDTEGFWWATYEATEDCQLQFKWNGTDPVLVYGAQTDGYLELAPDETYVESFGQGRVQQACQGEF
;
A
#
# COMPACT_ATOMS: atom_id res chain seq x y z
N MET A 1 17.08 64.68 -27.26
CA MET A 1 17.38 64.25 -25.88
C MET A 1 16.57 63.01 -25.56
N SER A 2 17.07 62.22 -24.61
CA SER A 2 16.60 60.90 -24.11
C SER A 2 17.14 59.66 -24.86
N PRO A 3 18.23 59.05 -24.33
CA PRO A 3 18.82 57.80 -24.80
C PRO A 3 18.37 56.62 -23.93
N HIS A 4 17.92 55.51 -24.51
CA HIS A 4 17.73 54.25 -23.77
C HIS A 4 18.51 53.16 -24.51
N ALA A 5 19.77 52.94 -24.11
CA ALA A 5 20.17 51.99 -23.08
C ALA A 5 20.03 50.55 -23.59
N ARG A 6 21.13 50.06 -24.18
CA ARG A 6 21.36 48.65 -24.47
C ARG A 6 21.43 47.89 -23.14
N PHE A 7 20.52 46.96 -22.92
CA PHE A 7 20.66 45.95 -21.87
C PHE A 7 20.95 44.61 -22.52
N LEU A 8 22.22 44.20 -22.47
CA LEU A 8 22.60 42.80 -22.50
C LEU A 8 22.45 42.29 -21.06
N SER A 9 21.64 41.27 -20.85
CA SER A 9 21.68 40.46 -19.63
C SER A 9 21.24 39.05 -19.97
N ALA A 10 22.23 38.21 -20.24
CA ALA A 10 22.12 36.77 -20.17
C ALA A 10 22.19 36.35 -18.70
N ALA A 11 21.19 35.59 -18.26
CA ALA A 11 21.19 34.70 -17.09
C ALA A 11 19.78 34.12 -16.99
N ALA A 12 19.51 32.89 -16.59
CA ALA A 12 20.26 31.66 -16.40
C ALA A 12 19.13 30.61 -16.23
N VAL A 13 19.35 29.41 -16.74
CA VAL A 13 18.38 28.32 -16.70
C VAL A 13 18.04 27.98 -15.24
N ALA A 14 16.79 28.16 -14.84
CA ALA A 14 16.25 27.55 -13.63
C ALA A 14 15.41 26.35 -14.07
N ALA A 15 16.08 25.22 -14.26
CA ALA A 15 15.42 23.93 -14.25
C ALA A 15 14.82 23.76 -12.85
N VAL A 16 13.50 23.94 -12.73
CA VAL A 16 12.77 23.40 -11.59
C VAL A 16 12.82 21.90 -11.78
N ALA A 17 13.84 21.27 -11.21
CA ALA A 17 13.76 19.86 -10.89
C ALA A 17 12.51 19.74 -10.01
N LEU A 18 11.46 19.15 -10.58
CA LEU A 18 10.46 18.47 -9.79
C LEU A 18 11.28 17.45 -9.00
N ALA A 19 11.63 17.84 -7.76
CA ALA A 19 11.88 16.89 -6.72
C ALA A 19 10.57 16.13 -6.59
N SER A 20 10.42 15.09 -7.42
CA SER A 20 9.77 13.88 -7.00
C SER A 20 10.56 13.49 -5.76
N SER A 21 10.15 14.03 -4.62
CA SER A 21 10.28 13.34 -3.37
C SER A 21 9.71 11.97 -3.66
N ALA A 22 10.59 11.05 -4.07
CA ALA A 22 10.56 9.71 -3.54
C ALA A 22 10.42 9.93 -2.04
N CYS A 23 9.17 10.03 -1.60
CA CYS A 23 8.81 9.84 -0.24
C CYS A 23 9.33 8.43 0.00
N SER A 24 10.54 8.33 0.55
CA SER A 24 10.95 7.19 1.33
C SER A 24 10.03 7.20 2.54
N SER A 25 8.75 6.87 2.31
CA SER A 25 7.86 6.48 3.36
C SER A 25 8.55 5.27 3.97
N GLN A 26 8.81 5.38 5.26
CA GLN A 26 9.30 4.34 6.13
C GLN A 26 8.20 3.26 6.28
N SER A 27 7.82 2.70 5.14
CA SER A 27 6.78 1.72 4.87
C SER A 27 7.45 0.79 3.86
N GLY A 28 7.39 -0.52 4.05
CA GLY A 28 8.00 -1.47 3.10
C GLY A 28 7.49 -1.26 1.67
N SER A 29 8.18 -1.80 0.69
CA SER A 29 7.72 -1.77 -0.70
C SER A 29 6.56 -2.73 -0.94
N GLU A 30 5.81 -2.51 -2.03
CA GLU A 30 4.75 -3.42 -2.46
C GLU A 30 5.31 -4.82 -2.76
N GLU A 31 6.48 -4.88 -3.38
CA GLU A 31 7.21 -6.12 -3.67
C GLU A 31 7.57 -6.87 -2.38
N GLU A 32 8.14 -6.20 -1.38
CA GLU A 32 8.45 -6.82 -0.08
C GLU A 32 7.19 -7.29 0.64
N PHE A 33 6.09 -6.52 0.57
CA PHE A 33 4.83 -6.92 1.17
C PHE A 33 4.26 -8.18 0.49
N GLN A 34 4.27 -8.21 -0.84
CA GLN A 34 3.85 -9.35 -1.65
C GLN A 34 4.65 -10.61 -1.29
N GLU A 35 5.98 -10.51 -1.24
CA GLU A 35 6.85 -11.63 -0.86
C GLU A 35 6.49 -12.14 0.54
N LEU A 36 6.30 -11.24 1.51
CA LEU A 36 5.95 -11.61 2.87
C LEU A 36 4.60 -12.33 2.96
N LEU A 37 3.57 -11.87 2.25
CA LEU A 37 2.27 -12.55 2.22
C LEU A 37 2.41 -13.98 1.66
N VAL A 38 3.18 -14.15 0.58
CA VAL A 38 3.44 -15.47 0.00
C VAL A 38 4.21 -16.38 0.96
N GLU A 39 5.27 -15.87 1.58
CA GLU A 39 6.08 -16.61 2.56
C GLU A 39 5.28 -17.02 3.80
N SER A 40 4.32 -16.18 4.20
CA SER A 40 3.38 -16.45 5.30
C SER A 40 2.28 -17.44 4.91
N GLY A 41 2.28 -17.90 3.66
CA GLY A 41 1.31 -18.86 3.17
C GLY A 41 -0.06 -18.24 2.89
N LEU A 42 -0.12 -17.00 2.40
CA LEU A 42 -1.31 -16.45 1.73
C LEU A 42 -1.20 -16.67 0.21
N PRO A 43 -2.32 -16.68 -0.52
CA PRO A 43 -2.32 -16.88 -1.97
C PRO A 43 -1.90 -15.57 -2.67
N GLY A 44 -0.61 -15.22 -2.62
CA GLY A 44 -0.13 -13.95 -3.17
C GLY A 44 -0.43 -13.76 -4.64
N ASP A 45 -0.35 -14.83 -5.46
CA ASP A 45 -0.70 -14.76 -6.89
C ASP A 45 -2.19 -14.47 -7.15
N GLU A 46 -3.06 -14.66 -6.14
CA GLU A 46 -4.49 -14.35 -6.19
C GLU A 46 -4.83 -13.06 -5.41
N LEU A 47 -3.82 -12.35 -4.90
CA LEU A 47 -3.97 -11.13 -4.12
C LEU A 47 -3.37 -9.96 -4.90
N ARG A 48 -4.23 -9.06 -5.39
CA ARG A 48 -3.78 -7.80 -5.97
C ARG A 48 -3.56 -6.78 -4.86
N ILE A 49 -2.30 -6.54 -4.53
CA ILE A 49 -1.90 -5.58 -3.50
C ILE A 49 -2.09 -4.15 -4.00
N THR A 50 -2.50 -3.28 -3.09
CA THR A 50 -2.52 -1.83 -3.25
C THR A 50 -1.64 -1.22 -2.17
N ALA A 51 -0.88 -0.19 -2.56
CA ALA A 51 -0.07 0.62 -1.66
C ALA A 51 -0.88 1.13 -0.45
N PRO A 52 -0.22 1.39 0.69
CA PRO A 52 -0.92 1.73 1.91
C PRO A 52 -1.68 3.04 1.78
N ASP A 53 -2.85 3.10 2.42
CA ASP A 53 -3.67 4.30 2.47
C ASP A 53 -3.09 5.38 3.40
N THR A 54 -3.81 6.50 3.55
CA THR A 54 -3.38 7.62 4.40
C THR A 54 -3.28 7.27 5.88
N GLU A 55 -3.92 6.19 6.33
CA GLU A 55 -3.86 5.67 7.69
C GLU A 55 -2.75 4.60 7.84
N GLY A 56 -2.08 4.26 6.73
CA GLY A 56 -1.00 3.28 6.68
C GLY A 56 -1.51 1.85 6.75
N PHE A 57 -2.70 1.57 6.21
CA PHE A 57 -3.17 0.20 5.99
C PHE A 57 -2.91 -0.24 4.57
N TRP A 58 -2.34 -1.44 4.44
CA TRP A 58 -2.19 -2.11 3.17
C TRP A 58 -3.47 -2.85 2.82
N TRP A 59 -3.77 -2.89 1.53
CA TRP A 59 -4.97 -3.53 1.02
C TRP A 59 -4.59 -4.60 0.01
N ALA A 60 -5.24 -5.76 0.07
CA ALA A 60 -5.10 -6.78 -0.95
C ALA A 60 -6.49 -7.24 -1.43
N THR A 61 -6.78 -7.02 -2.71
CA THR A 61 -8.01 -7.52 -3.33
C THR A 61 -7.85 -9.00 -3.62
N TYR A 62 -8.79 -9.83 -3.16
CA TYR A 62 -8.77 -11.26 -3.47
C TYR A 62 -9.40 -11.50 -4.84
N GLU A 63 -8.61 -11.87 -5.84
CA GLU A 63 -9.05 -11.94 -7.24
C GLU A 63 -10.10 -13.03 -7.50
N ALA A 64 -10.13 -14.09 -6.67
CA ALA A 64 -11.15 -15.12 -6.79
C ALA A 64 -12.55 -14.61 -6.40
N THR A 65 -12.61 -13.53 -5.60
CA THR A 65 -13.85 -12.85 -5.21
C THR A 65 -13.58 -11.35 -5.20
N GLU A 66 -13.66 -10.71 -6.38
CA GLU A 66 -13.26 -9.30 -6.60
C GLU A 66 -13.93 -8.28 -5.67
N ASP A 67 -15.01 -8.66 -4.99
CA ASP A 67 -15.75 -7.86 -4.01
C ASP A 67 -15.16 -7.94 -2.58
N CYS A 68 -14.08 -8.70 -2.37
CA CYS A 68 -13.40 -8.86 -1.08
C CYS A 68 -12.00 -8.23 -1.08
N GLN A 69 -11.71 -7.41 -0.07
CA GLN A 69 -10.39 -6.84 0.17
C GLN A 69 -9.93 -7.09 1.60
N LEU A 70 -8.77 -7.70 1.77
CA LEU A 70 -8.13 -7.82 3.08
C LEU A 70 -7.39 -6.53 3.42
N GLN A 71 -7.54 -6.09 4.67
CA GLN A 71 -6.83 -4.94 5.23
C GLN A 71 -5.73 -5.44 6.17
N PHE A 72 -4.53 -4.89 6.03
CA PHE A 72 -3.38 -5.28 6.84
C PHE A 72 -2.69 -4.07 7.46
N LYS A 73 -2.12 -4.26 8.66
CA LYS A 73 -1.24 -3.29 9.29
C LYS A 73 0.20 -3.78 9.19
N TRP A 74 1.03 -3.01 8.49
CA TRP A 74 2.45 -3.29 8.34
C TRP A 74 3.25 -2.00 8.13
N ASN A 75 4.41 -1.91 8.79
CA ASN A 75 5.30 -0.75 8.72
C ASN A 75 6.65 -1.06 8.06
N GLY A 76 6.83 -2.24 7.47
CA GLY A 76 8.10 -2.64 6.86
C GLY A 76 9.05 -3.40 7.80
N THR A 77 8.75 -3.54 9.09
CA THR A 77 9.67 -4.17 10.05
C THR A 77 8.98 -5.11 11.03
N ASP A 78 7.81 -4.72 11.54
CA ASP A 78 7.04 -5.54 12.46
C ASP A 78 6.29 -6.67 11.73
N PRO A 79 5.87 -7.73 12.45
CA PRO A 79 4.98 -8.74 11.90
C PRO A 79 3.71 -8.13 11.30
N VAL A 80 3.26 -8.69 10.17
CA VAL A 80 2.04 -8.21 9.50
C VAL A 80 0.82 -8.69 10.26
N LEU A 81 -0.05 -7.74 10.61
CA LEU A 81 -1.35 -8.00 11.20
C LEU A 81 -2.44 -7.94 10.12
N VAL A 82 -3.34 -8.91 10.13
CA VAL A 82 -4.62 -8.84 9.44
C VAL A 82 -5.55 -8.00 10.31
N TYR A 83 -5.99 -6.86 9.79
CA TYR A 83 -6.89 -5.97 10.50
C TYR A 83 -8.36 -6.34 10.26
N GLY A 84 -8.68 -6.81 9.05
CA GLY A 84 -10.04 -7.19 8.70
C GLY A 84 -10.22 -7.53 7.23
N ALA A 85 -11.45 -7.83 6.85
CA ALA A 85 -11.87 -8.03 5.47
C ALA A 85 -13.01 -7.07 5.14
N GLN A 86 -12.88 -6.36 4.03
CA GLN A 86 -13.93 -5.54 3.47
C GLN A 86 -14.70 -6.33 2.42
N THR A 87 -16.01 -6.44 2.61
CA THR A 87 -16.95 -7.05 1.67
C THR A 87 -18.17 -6.15 1.53
N ASP A 88 -18.64 -5.93 0.31
CA ASP A 88 -19.81 -5.07 0.01
C ASP A 88 -19.74 -3.65 0.65
N GLY A 89 -18.53 -3.12 0.85
CA GLY A 89 -18.28 -1.82 1.46
C GLY A 89 -18.31 -1.80 3.01
N TYR A 90 -18.47 -2.96 3.65
CA TYR A 90 -18.40 -3.11 5.10
C TYR A 90 -17.09 -3.78 5.51
N LEU A 91 -16.40 -3.20 6.49
CA LEU A 91 -15.20 -3.79 7.07
C LEU A 91 -15.59 -4.65 8.28
N GLU A 92 -15.34 -5.94 8.19
CA GLU A 92 -15.36 -6.85 9.32
C GLU A 92 -13.96 -6.96 9.93
N LEU A 93 -13.86 -6.68 11.23
CA LEU A 93 -12.58 -6.67 11.93
C LEU A 93 -12.16 -8.10 12.28
N ALA A 94 -10.89 -8.40 12.03
CA ALA A 94 -10.26 -9.61 12.53
C ALA A 94 -10.17 -9.55 14.07
N PRO A 95 -10.08 -10.69 14.76
CA PRO A 95 -9.72 -10.74 16.17
C PRO A 95 -8.43 -9.97 16.44
N ASP A 96 -8.32 -9.40 17.64
CA ASP A 96 -7.11 -8.70 18.06
C ASP A 96 -5.89 -9.61 17.89
N GLU A 97 -4.78 -9.04 17.42
CA GLU A 97 -3.51 -9.74 17.21
C GLU A 97 -3.59 -10.92 16.21
N THR A 98 -4.43 -10.83 15.18
CA THR A 98 -4.42 -11.78 14.06
C THR A 98 -3.23 -11.53 13.15
N TYR A 99 -2.18 -12.34 13.28
CA TYR A 99 -0.97 -12.24 12.44
C TYR A 99 -1.13 -13.03 11.12
N VAL A 100 -0.51 -12.55 10.06
CA VAL A 100 -0.57 -13.20 8.74
C VAL A 100 -0.04 -14.65 8.79
N GLU A 101 0.99 -14.91 9.60
CA GLU A 101 1.62 -16.23 9.79
C GLU A 101 0.67 -17.27 10.39
N SER A 102 -0.32 -16.82 11.18
CA SER A 102 -1.32 -17.70 11.80
C SER A 102 -2.65 -17.76 11.03
N PHE A 103 -2.86 -16.85 10.08
CA PHE A 103 -4.09 -16.75 9.29
C PHE A 103 -4.17 -17.82 8.18
N GLY A 104 -3.17 -17.86 7.28
CA GLY A 104 -3.02 -18.88 6.22
C GLY A 104 -4.06 -18.82 5.07
N GLN A 105 -3.78 -19.52 3.95
CA GLN A 105 -4.59 -19.46 2.71
C GLN A 105 -6.08 -19.77 2.91
N GLY A 106 -6.41 -20.81 3.69
CA GLY A 106 -7.79 -21.27 3.87
C GLY A 106 -8.68 -20.25 4.59
N ARG A 107 -8.09 -19.29 5.31
CA ARG A 107 -8.84 -18.26 6.02
C ARG A 107 -9.10 -17.01 5.21
N VAL A 108 -8.35 -16.76 4.12
CA VAL A 108 -8.65 -15.66 3.18
C VAL A 108 -10.08 -15.82 2.65
N GLN A 109 -10.40 -17.02 2.15
CA GLN A 109 -11.73 -17.31 1.63
C GLN A 109 -12.83 -17.22 2.71
N GLN A 110 -12.54 -17.67 3.94
CA GLN A 110 -13.49 -17.59 5.07
C GLN A 110 -13.75 -16.14 5.48
N ALA A 111 -12.70 -15.33 5.61
CA ALA A 111 -12.84 -13.90 5.92
C ALA A 111 -13.62 -13.16 4.81
N CYS A 112 -13.40 -13.53 3.54
CA CYS A 112 -14.20 -13.02 2.43
C CYS A 112 -15.67 -13.49 2.42
N GLN A 113 -16.03 -14.47 3.26
CA GLN A 113 -17.41 -14.90 3.50
C GLN A 113 -18.00 -14.29 4.79
N GLY A 114 -17.25 -13.41 5.47
CA GLY A 114 -17.64 -12.83 6.75
C GLY A 114 -17.41 -13.78 7.95
N GLU A 115 -16.39 -14.64 7.86
CA GLU A 115 -16.04 -15.59 8.91
C GLU A 115 -14.55 -15.45 9.29
N PHE A 116 -14.28 -14.89 10.48
CA PHE A 116 -12.94 -14.78 11.08
C PHE A 116 -12.69 -15.80 12.20
#